data_AF-A0A1B2R190-F1
#
_entry.id   AF-A0A1B2R190-F1
#
_cell.length_a   1.000
_cell.length_b   1.000
_cell.length_c   1.000
_cell.angle_alpha   90.00
_cell.angle_beta   90.00
_cell.angle_gamma   90.00
#
_symmetry.space_group_name_H-M   'P 1'
#
loop_
_entity.id
_entity.type
_entity.pdbx_description
1 polymer ?
#
loop_
_entity_poly.entity_id
_entity_poly.type
_entity_poly.pdbx_seq_one_letter_code
_entity_poly.pdbx_strand_id
1 'polypeptide(L)'
;MNYDNNAINDRAAHVIWFETLAGARKIKAGVSWEVLRDRFGASMDEEDLLIAYRGNSRMLHALAQRKFLESHPLPVMLGQSDFSREGGYGR
;
A
#
# COMPACT_ATOMS: atom_id res chain seq x y z
N MET A 1 13.97 -0.02 -13.06
CA MET A 1 13.54 -0.29 -11.66
C MET A 1 12.32 -1.18 -11.73
N ASN A 2 12.51 -2.49 -11.55
CA ASN A 2 11.43 -3.48 -11.60
C ASN A 2 10.84 -3.56 -10.18
N TYR A 3 9.73 -2.85 -9.92
CA TYR A 3 8.98 -3.03 -8.67
C TYR A 3 8.29 -4.38 -8.80
N ASP A 4 8.98 -5.39 -8.27
CA ASP A 4 8.71 -6.80 -8.48
C ASP A 4 7.25 -7.17 -8.19
N ASN A 5 6.73 -8.09 -9.00
CA ASN A 5 5.38 -8.65 -9.00
C ASN A 5 5.04 -9.46 -7.73
N ASN A 6 5.70 -9.21 -6.60
CA ASN A 6 5.55 -9.99 -5.37
C ASN A 6 4.41 -9.48 -4.48
N ALA A 7 3.39 -8.90 -5.09
CA ALA A 7 2.18 -8.49 -4.39
C ALA A 7 1.20 -9.67 -4.33
N ILE A 8 0.85 -10.11 -3.13
CA ILE A 8 -0.06 -11.23 -2.89
C ILE A 8 -1.41 -10.64 -2.50
N ASN A 9 -2.43 -10.90 -3.31
CA ASN A 9 -3.79 -10.57 -2.95
C ASN A 9 -4.35 -11.61 -1.97
N ASP A 10 -4.43 -11.27 -0.69
CA ASP A 10 -5.03 -12.11 0.34
C ASP A 10 -6.53 -11.81 0.41
N ARG A 11 -7.30 -12.67 -0.26
CA ARG A 11 -8.77 -12.57 -0.31
C ARG A 11 -9.43 -12.88 1.04
N ALA A 12 -8.78 -13.60 1.95
CA ALA A 12 -9.34 -13.93 3.26
C ALA A 12 -9.25 -12.73 4.21
N ALA A 13 -8.16 -11.97 4.13
CA ALA A 13 -7.93 -10.77 4.93
C ALA A 13 -8.38 -9.47 4.23
N HIS A 14 -8.75 -9.53 2.95
CA HIS A 14 -9.00 -8.37 2.09
C HIS A 14 -7.82 -7.38 2.07
N VAL A 15 -6.60 -7.92 1.88
CA VAL A 15 -5.35 -7.14 1.91
C VAL A 15 -4.46 -7.54 0.74
N ILE A 16 -3.87 -6.55 0.07
CA ILE A 16 -2.74 -6.78 -0.82
C ILE A 16 -1.46 -6.66 -0.02
N TRP A 17 -0.77 -7.78 0.16
CA TRP A 17 0.55 -7.85 0.80
C TRP A 17 1.64 -7.60 -0.21
N PHE A 18 2.67 -6.86 0.18
CA PHE A 18 3.85 -6.61 -0.62
C PHE A 18 5.08 -6.48 0.28
N GLU A 19 6.25 -6.56 -0.33
CA GLU A 19 7.51 -6.33 0.37
C GLU A 19 8.17 -5.06 -0.13
N THR A 20 8.82 -4.33 0.77
CA THR A 20 9.59 -3.14 0.42
C THR A 20 10.85 -3.05 1.28
N LEU A 21 11.83 -2.25 0.84
CA LEU A 21 13.09 -2.03 1.55
C LEU A 21 12.98 -0.76 2.38
N ALA A 22 13.13 -0.85 3.69
CA ALA A 22 13.28 0.30 4.59
C ALA A 22 14.72 0.31 5.13
N GLY A 23 15.57 1.16 4.55
CA GLY A 23 17.01 1.15 4.81
C GLY A 23 17.65 -0.17 4.38
N ALA A 24 18.31 -0.86 5.32
CA ALA A 24 18.94 -2.16 5.08
C ALA A 24 18.01 -3.36 5.33
N ARG A 25 16.74 -3.15 5.70
CA ARG A 25 15.80 -4.22 6.05
C ARG A 25 14.69 -4.36 5.02
N LYS A 26 14.43 -5.60 4.60
CA LYS A 26 13.19 -5.96 3.88
C LYS A 26 12.05 -6.05 4.88
N ILE A 27 10.96 -5.35 4.62
CA ILE A 27 9.78 -5.31 5.47
C ILE A 27 8.56 -5.80 4.70
N LYS A 28 7.67 -6.50 5.40
CA LYS A 28 6.35 -6.89 4.88
C LYS A 28 5.34 -5.80 5.19
N ALA A 29 4.66 -5.33 4.16
CA ALA A 29 3.63 -4.32 4.24
C ALA A 29 2.34 -4.78 3.57
N GLY A 30 1.21 -4.27 4.02
CA GLY A 30 -0.10 -4.59 3.49
C GLY A 30 -0.94 -3.33 3.28
N VAL A 31 -1.77 -3.33 2.25
CA VAL A 31 -2.81 -2.33 2.03
C VAL A 31 -4.16 -3.02 1.91
N SER A 32 -5.15 -2.56 2.69
CA SER A 32 -6.48 -3.13 2.66
C SER A 32 -7.23 -2.77 1.37
N TRP A 33 -8.11 -3.66 0.91
CA TRP A 33 -8.96 -3.39 -0.25
C TRP A 33 -9.80 -2.13 -0.05
N GLU A 34 -10.28 -1.88 1.17
CA GLU A 34 -11.05 -0.68 1.49
C GLU A 34 -10.28 0.60 1.19
N VAL A 35 -8.97 0.63 1.49
CA VAL A 35 -8.11 1.76 1.15
C VAL A 35 -7.96 1.90 -0.35
N LEU A 36 -7.76 0.78 -1.06
CA LEU A 36 -7.62 0.82 -2.51
C LEU A 36 -8.88 1.35 -3.19
N ARG A 37 -10.04 0.95 -2.69
CA ARG A 37 -11.35 1.35 -3.19
C ARG A 37 -11.63 2.83 -2.91
N ASP A 38 -11.49 3.23 -1.66
CA ASP A 38 -11.85 4.58 -1.21
C ASP A 38 -10.86 5.66 -1.70
N ARG A 39 -9.55 5.34 -1.77
CA ARG A 39 -8.52 6.30 -2.18
C ARG A 39 -8.21 6.29 -3.68
N PHE A 40 -8.28 5.13 -4.33
CA PHE A 40 -7.88 4.99 -5.73
C PHE A 40 -9.05 4.61 -6.64
N GLY A 41 -10.27 4.57 -6.13
CA GLY A 41 -11.47 4.27 -6.92
C GLY A 41 -11.52 2.83 -7.41
N ALA A 42 -10.79 1.92 -6.77
CA ALA A 42 -10.80 0.52 -7.17
C ALA A 42 -12.18 -0.13 -6.95
N SER A 43 -12.53 -1.10 -7.79
CA SER A 43 -13.67 -1.99 -7.62
C SER A 43 -13.33 -3.14 -6.67
N MET A 44 -14.31 -4.00 -6.35
CA MET A 44 -14.04 -5.23 -5.58
C MET A 44 -13.40 -6.34 -6.43
N ASP A 45 -13.31 -6.12 -7.73
CA ASP A 45 -12.64 -7.04 -8.66
C ASP A 45 -11.14 -7.12 -8.35
N GLU A 46 -10.64 -8.35 -8.21
CA GLU A 46 -9.22 -8.58 -7.91
C GLU A 46 -8.28 -7.92 -8.93
N GLU A 47 -8.64 -8.00 -10.21
CA GLU A 47 -7.84 -7.38 -11.27
C GLU A 47 -7.75 -5.87 -11.07
N ASP A 48 -8.87 -5.23 -10.72
CA ASP A 48 -8.94 -3.79 -10.51
C ASP A 48 -8.19 -3.35 -9.25
N LEU A 49 -8.28 -4.13 -8.16
CA LEU A 49 -7.48 -3.94 -6.94
C LEU A 49 -5.98 -4.05 -7.22
N LEU A 50 -5.56 -5.03 -8.04
CA LEU A 50 -4.17 -5.20 -8.45
C LEU A 50 -3.71 -4.07 -9.37
N ILE A 51 -4.55 -3.60 -10.28
CA ILE A 51 -4.28 -2.43 -11.14
C ILE A 51 -4.09 -1.18 -10.27
N ALA A 52 -4.99 -0.93 -9.33
CA ALA A 52 -4.91 0.19 -8.39
C ALA A 52 -3.63 0.11 -7.53
N TYR A 53 -3.29 -1.07 -7.03
CA TYR A 53 -2.03 -1.29 -6.33
C TYR A 53 -0.82 -1.02 -7.24
N ARG A 54 -0.78 -1.59 -8.45
CA ARG A 54 0.36 -1.44 -9.38
C ARG A 54 0.56 0.02 -9.77
N GLY A 55 -0.54 0.73 -10.11
CA GLY A 55 -0.53 2.15 -10.45
C GLY A 55 -0.04 3.05 -9.30
N ASN A 56 -0.27 2.65 -8.05
CA ASN A 56 0.11 3.42 -6.86
C ASN A 56 1.26 2.79 -6.06
N SER A 57 1.92 1.77 -6.62
CA SER A 57 2.90 0.93 -5.91
C SER A 57 4.04 1.74 -5.33
N ARG A 58 4.59 2.70 -6.10
CA ARG A 58 5.66 3.58 -5.63
C ARG A 58 5.26 4.40 -4.39
N MET A 59 4.03 4.92 -4.36
CA MET A 59 3.52 5.68 -3.22
C MET A 59 3.27 4.77 -2.01
N LEU A 60 2.63 3.62 -2.23
CA LEU A 60 2.36 2.64 -1.18
C LEU A 60 3.66 2.13 -0.52
N HIS A 61 4.70 1.89 -1.32
CA HIS A 61 6.02 1.50 -0.82
C HIS A 61 6.65 2.63 0.02
N ALA A 62 6.59 3.88 -0.44
CA ALA A 62 7.12 5.02 0.31
C ALA A 62 6.38 5.23 1.64
N LEU A 63 5.05 5.10 1.65
CA LEU A 63 4.24 5.19 2.88
C LEU A 63 4.58 4.07 3.87
N ALA A 64 4.73 2.83 3.38
CA ALA A 64 5.10 1.70 4.22
C ALA A 64 6.50 1.87 4.83
N GLN A 65 7.46 2.37 4.05
CA GLN A 65 8.81 2.68 4.55
C GLN A 65 8.77 3.78 5.61
N ARG A 66 8.06 4.87 5.35
CA ARG A 66 7.91 5.98 6.29
C ARG A 66 7.30 5.51 7.61
N LYS A 67 6.17 4.80 7.55
CA LYS A 67 5.49 4.24 8.74
C LYS A 67 6.38 3.29 9.53
N PHE A 68 7.17 2.47 8.82
CA PHE A 68 8.16 1.60 9.46
C PHE A 68 9.25 2.38 10.20
N LEU A 69 9.78 3.45 9.61
CA LEU A 69 10.81 4.25 10.25
C LEU A 69 10.28 5.05 11.45
N GLU A 70 9.00 5.45 11.42
CA GLU A 70 8.36 6.20 12.51
C GLU A 70 8.05 5.32 13.73
N SER A 71 7.51 4.10 13.53
CA SER A 71 6.98 3.29 14.64
C SER A 71 7.44 1.82 14.65
N HIS A 72 8.21 1.40 13.65
CA HIS A 72 8.67 0.02 13.45
C HIS A 72 7.59 -1.09 13.55
N PRO A 73 6.33 -0.89 13.11
CA PRO A 73 5.33 -1.94 13.20
C PRO A 73 5.63 -3.05 12.18
N LEU A 74 5.50 -4.31 12.58
CA LEU A 74 5.60 -5.46 11.69
C LEU A 74 4.41 -6.41 11.96
N PRO A 75 3.60 -6.76 10.93
CA PRO A 75 3.63 -6.23 9.57
C PRO A 75 3.16 -4.76 9.49
N VAL A 76 3.65 -4.01 8.52
CA VAL A 76 3.22 -2.62 8.30
C VAL A 76 1.86 -2.61 7.60
N MET A 77 0.80 -2.13 8.26
CA MET A 77 -0.51 -1.97 7.62
C MET A 77 -0.74 -0.52 7.22
N LEU A 78 -1.04 -0.29 5.95
CA LEU A 78 -1.46 1.01 5.42
C LEU A 78 -2.98 1.13 5.55
N GLY A 79 -3.42 2.01 6.42
CA GLY A 79 -4.81 2.41 6.61
C GLY A 79 -5.05 3.83 6.12
N GLN A 80 -6.32 4.26 6.12
CA GLN A 80 -6.75 5.58 5.63
C GLN A 80 -5.93 6.76 6.18
N SER A 81 -5.59 6.75 7.47
CA SER A 81 -4.83 7.82 8.13
C SER A 81 -3.41 7.99 7.60
N ASP A 82 -2.80 6.93 7.04
CA ASP A 82 -1.45 6.97 6.47
C ASP A 82 -1.41 7.79 5.18
N PHE A 83 -2.55 7.96 4.52
CA PHE A 83 -2.70 8.75 3.29
C PHE A 83 -3.13 10.19 3.60
N SER A 84 -2.57 10.77 4.68
CA SER A 84 -2.85 12.15 5.08
C SER A 84 -2.79 13.10 3.88
N ARG A 85 -3.78 14.01 3.86
CA ARG A 85 -4.32 14.84 2.78
C ARG A 85 -3.31 15.68 1.96
N GLU A 86 -2.31 15.08 1.33
CA GLU A 86 -1.57 15.73 0.22
C GLU A 86 -2.28 15.45 -1.12
N GLY A 87 -3.47 16.03 -1.20
CA GLY A 87 -4.30 16.16 -2.39
C GLY A 87 -5.26 17.35 -2.28
N GLY A 88 -5.27 18.06 -1.15
CA GLY A 88 -5.80 19.41 -1.05
C GLY A 88 -4.81 20.41 -1.64
N TYR A 89 -4.54 20.31 -2.94
CA TYR A 89 -4.15 21.52 -3.67
C TYR A 89 -5.34 22.46 -3.55
N GLY A 90 -5.16 23.50 -2.75
CA GLY A 90 -6.10 24.60 -2.68
C GLY A 90 -6.33 25.17 -4.06
N ARG A 91 -7.59 25.20 -4.47
CA ARG A 91 -8.35 26.40 -4.82
C ARG A 91 -9.79 26.02 -5.06
#